data_AF-A0A9D6SCN5-F1
#
_entry.id   AF-A0A9D6SCN5-F1
#
_cell.length_a   1.000
_cell.length_b   1.000
_cell.length_c   1.000
_cell.angle_alpha   90.00
_cell.angle_beta   90.00
_cell.angle_gamma   90.00
#
_symmetry.space_group_name_H-M   'P 1'
#
loop_
_entity.id
_entity.type
_entity.pdbx_description
1 polymer ?
#
loop_
_entity_poly.entity_id
_entity_poly.type
_entity_poly.pdbx_seq_one_letter_code
_entity_poly.pdbx_strand_id
1 'polypeptide(L)'
;AYTEPFGVLAAILFGVEASYLEAWSALEPKGPYTEFIERWSNLKFREYVGALAELAGGTPTEAGRKAFTDVLVHERDFWTMAYGG
;
A
#
# COMPACT_ATOMS: atom_id res chain seq x y z
N ALA A 1 8.24 12.39 -12.87
CA ALA A 1 7.50 11.30 -12.17
C ALA A 1 8.01 9.92 -12.56
N TYR A 2 8.26 9.62 -13.86
CA TYR A 2 8.73 8.30 -14.32
C TYR A 2 10.25 8.19 -14.56
N THR A 3 11.06 8.96 -13.82
CA THR A 3 12.53 8.96 -13.99
C THR A 3 13.23 7.96 -13.08
N GLU A 4 12.53 7.41 -12.10
CA GLU A 4 13.08 6.44 -11.17
C GLU A 4 13.17 5.04 -11.79
N PRO A 5 14.11 4.20 -11.34
CA PRO A 5 14.17 2.80 -11.75
C PRO A 5 12.86 2.06 -11.49
N PHE A 6 12.55 1.08 -12.33
CA PHE A 6 11.31 0.30 -12.21
C PHE A 6 11.08 -0.26 -10.79
N GLY A 7 12.10 -0.83 -10.16
CA GLY A 7 11.99 -1.35 -8.79
C GLY A 7 11.61 -0.30 -7.74
N VAL A 8 12.04 0.96 -7.93
CA VAL A 8 11.66 2.08 -7.06
C VAL A 8 10.20 2.46 -7.32
N LEU A 9 9.77 2.54 -8.57
CA LEU A 9 8.36 2.81 -8.92
C LEU A 9 7.43 1.70 -8.42
N ALA A 10 7.86 0.45 -8.50
CA ALA A 10 7.15 -0.69 -7.96
C ALA A 10 7.08 -0.64 -6.42
N ALA A 11 8.15 -0.22 -5.73
CA ALA A 11 8.15 -0.02 -4.28
C ALA A 11 7.18 1.09 -3.84
N ILE A 12 7.05 2.15 -4.63
CA ILE A 12 6.08 3.22 -4.38
C ILE A 12 4.65 2.67 -4.44
N LEU A 13 4.29 1.99 -5.53
CA LEU A 13 2.95 1.41 -5.69
C LEU A 13 2.67 0.34 -4.62
N PHE A 14 3.65 -0.53 -4.36
CA PHE A 14 3.57 -1.52 -3.29
C PHE A 14 3.26 -0.88 -1.94
N GLY A 15 3.90 0.24 -1.59
CA GLY A 15 3.66 0.93 -0.32
C GLY A 15 2.20 1.36 -0.11
N VAL A 16 1.55 1.88 -1.16
CA VAL A 16 0.13 2.28 -1.13
C VAL A 16 -0.76 1.05 -0.96
N GLU A 17 -0.55 0.04 -1.79
CA GLU A 17 -1.45 -1.12 -1.82
C GLU A 17 -1.29 -1.99 -0.57
N ALA A 18 -0.07 -2.07 -0.03
CA ALA A 18 0.21 -2.75 1.24
C ALA A 18 -0.43 -2.05 2.44
N SER A 19 -0.42 -0.71 2.49
CA SER A 19 -1.04 0.02 3.59
C SER A 19 -2.56 -0.22 3.64
N TYR A 20 -3.21 -0.25 2.47
CA TYR A 20 -4.63 -0.59 2.34
C TYR A 20 -4.90 -2.03 2.76
N LEU A 21 -4.14 -2.99 2.23
CA LEU A 21 -4.32 -4.40 2.58
C LEU A 21 -4.23 -4.62 4.10
N GLU A 22 -3.19 -4.09 4.73
CA GLU A 22 -2.98 -4.24 6.18
C GLU A 22 -4.09 -3.56 6.99
N ALA A 23 -4.44 -2.30 6.66
CA ALA A 23 -5.45 -1.55 7.40
C ALA A 23 -6.84 -2.20 7.30
N TRP A 24 -7.27 -2.57 6.10
CA TRP A 24 -8.61 -3.14 5.89
C TRP A 24 -8.69 -4.60 6.36
N SER A 25 -7.61 -5.37 6.28
CA SER A 25 -7.57 -6.75 6.80
C SER A 25 -7.65 -6.83 8.33
N ALA A 26 -7.36 -5.74 9.04
CA ALA A 26 -7.48 -5.67 10.50
C ALA A 26 -8.92 -5.50 11.00
N LEU A 27 -9.88 -5.28 10.09
CA LEU A 27 -11.28 -5.00 10.42
C LEU A 27 -12.19 -6.17 10.05
N GLU A 28 -13.24 -6.37 10.83
CA GLU A 28 -14.32 -7.28 10.46
C GLU A 28 -15.29 -6.57 9.49
N PRO A 29 -15.71 -7.21 8.38
CA PRO A 29 -16.57 -6.61 7.36
C PRO A 29 -18.01 -6.40 7.88
N LYS A 30 -18.21 -5.37 8.69
CA LYS A 30 -19.49 -5.04 9.31
C LYS A 30 -19.83 -3.56 9.17
N GLY A 31 -21.10 -3.30 8.83
CA GLY A 31 -21.65 -1.95 8.79
C GLY A 31 -21.42 -1.24 7.45
N PRO A 32 -21.39 0.11 7.43
CA PRO A 32 -21.40 0.87 6.18
C PRO A 32 -20.13 0.71 5.34
N TYR A 33 -19.05 0.19 5.93
CA TYR A 33 -17.75 0.01 5.27
C TYR A 33 -17.46 -1.43 4.85
N THR A 34 -18.44 -2.34 4.95
CA THR A 34 -18.28 -3.76 4.55
C THR A 34 -17.71 -3.89 3.13
N GLU A 35 -18.21 -3.12 2.16
CA GLU A 35 -17.75 -3.19 0.78
C GLU A 35 -16.25 -2.82 0.64
N PHE A 36 -15.79 -1.80 1.36
CA PHE A 36 -14.39 -1.40 1.37
C PHE A 36 -13.51 -2.46 2.01
N ILE A 37 -13.93 -3.00 3.16
CA ILE A 37 -13.22 -4.06 3.86
C ILE A 37 -13.07 -5.28 2.93
N GLU A 38 -14.15 -5.74 2.31
CA GLU A 38 -14.11 -6.89 1.40
C GLU A 38 -13.29 -6.62 0.14
N ARG A 39 -13.38 -5.43 -0.45
CA ARG A 39 -12.60 -5.07 -1.65
C ARG A 39 -11.09 -5.06 -1.38
N TRP A 40 -10.67 -4.55 -0.24
CA TRP A 40 -9.25 -4.34 0.06
C TRP A 40 -8.63 -5.41 0.98
N SER A 41 -9.39 -6.43 1.40
CA SER A 41 -8.86 -7.56 2.18
C SER A 41 -9.04 -8.93 1.52
N ASN A 42 -9.70 -9.01 0.36
CA ASN A 42 -9.92 -10.29 -0.32
C ASN A 42 -8.62 -10.94 -0.83
N LEU A 43 -8.72 -12.24 -1.12
CA LEU A 43 -7.60 -13.05 -1.57
C LEU A 43 -6.92 -12.52 -2.84
N LYS A 44 -7.69 -12.06 -3.84
CA LYS A 44 -7.13 -11.56 -5.11
C LYS A 44 -6.32 -10.29 -4.88
N PHE A 45 -6.79 -9.41 -4.00
CA PHE A 45 -6.07 -8.19 -3.67
C PHE A 45 -4.77 -8.52 -2.91
N ARG A 46 -4.81 -9.47 -1.97
CA ARG A 46 -3.61 -9.97 -1.29
C ARG A 46 -2.58 -10.56 -2.26
N GLU A 47 -3.01 -11.36 -3.23
CA GLU A 47 -2.13 -11.93 -4.26
C GLU A 47 -1.50 -10.84 -5.14
N TYR A 48 -2.28 -9.83 -5.52
CA TYR A 48 -1.79 -8.67 -6.27
C TYR A 48 -0.73 -7.88 -5.48
N VAL A 49 -0.96 -7.60 -4.21
CA VAL A 49 0.01 -6.92 -3.33
C VAL A 49 1.29 -7.75 -3.19
N GLY A 50 1.17 -9.07 -3.05
CA GLY A 50 2.31 -9.99 -3.03
C GLY A 50 3.13 -9.92 -4.33
N ALA A 51 2.47 -9.91 -5.48
CA ALA A 51 3.14 -9.78 -6.78
C ALA A 51 3.87 -8.42 -6.92
N LEU A 52 3.30 -7.33 -6.38
CA LEU A 52 3.97 -6.03 -6.34
C LEU A 52 5.23 -6.04 -5.47
N ALA A 53 5.20 -6.74 -4.33
CA ALA A 53 6.37 -6.89 -3.47
C ALA A 53 7.54 -7.57 -4.20
N GLU A 54 7.24 -8.63 -4.97
CA GLU A 54 8.23 -9.33 -5.80
C GLU A 54 8.80 -8.40 -6.88
N LEU A 55 7.96 -7.59 -7.53
CA LEU A 55 8.37 -6.61 -8.55
C LEU A 55 9.21 -5.45 -7.97
N ALA A 56 8.96 -5.05 -6.73
CA ALA A 56 9.77 -4.06 -6.01
C ALA A 56 11.21 -4.55 -5.75
N GLY A 57 11.46 -5.86 -5.93
CA GLY A 57 12.76 -6.50 -5.84
C GLY A 57 12.99 -7.06 -4.44
N GLY A 58 13.16 -8.38 -4.35
CA GLY A 58 13.36 -9.12 -3.09
C GLY A 58 14.56 -8.68 -2.24
N THR A 59 15.45 -7.81 -2.75
CA THR A 59 16.39 -7.03 -1.94
C THR A 59 16.27 -5.55 -2.34
N PRO A 60 15.53 -4.73 -1.57
CA PRO A 60 15.28 -3.36 -1.96
C PRO A 60 16.57 -2.52 -1.94
N THR A 61 16.73 -1.66 -2.95
CA THR A 61 17.78 -0.64 -2.96
C THR A 61 17.50 0.41 -1.88
N GLU A 62 18.49 1.23 -1.53
CA GLU A 62 18.28 2.33 -0.59
C GLU A 62 17.21 3.32 -1.09
N ALA A 63 17.22 3.63 -2.39
CA ALA A 63 16.20 4.47 -3.01
C ALA A 63 14.79 3.85 -2.91
N GLY A 64 14.67 2.53 -3.14
CA GLY A 64 13.40 1.82 -3.00
C GLY A 64 12.88 1.83 -1.55
N ARG A 65 13.75 1.59 -0.56
CA ARG A 65 13.40 1.67 0.87
C ARG A 65 12.94 3.07 1.26
N LYS A 66 13.66 4.09 0.81
CA LYS A 66 13.29 5.49 1.08
C LYS A 66 11.93 5.81 0.46
N ALA A 67 11.73 5.48 -0.82
CA ALA A 67 10.48 5.75 -1.51
C ALA A 67 9.27 5.04 -0.86
N PHE A 68 9.44 3.78 -0.45
CA PHE A 68 8.42 3.05 0.32
C PHE A 68 8.11 3.75 1.65
N THR A 69 9.14 4.18 2.38
CA THR A 69 8.96 4.89 3.66
C THR A 69 8.25 6.23 3.48
N ASP A 70 8.62 7.00 2.45
CA ASP A 70 7.98 8.26 2.10
C ASP A 70 6.48 8.05 1.81
N VAL A 71 6.13 6.99 1.07
CA VAL A 71 4.72 6.61 0.82
C VAL A 71 3.97 6.34 2.12
N LEU A 72 4.52 5.57 3.06
CA LEU A 72 3.85 5.29 4.33
C LEU A 72 3.63 6.55 5.17
N VAL A 73 4.56 7.51 5.13
CA VAL A 73 4.39 8.82 5.76
C VAL A 73 3.24 9.58 5.10
N HIS A 74 3.20 9.62 3.76
CA HIS A 74 2.13 10.28 3.03
C HIS A 74 0.75 9.63 3.25
N GLU A 75 0.67 8.30 3.31
CA GLU A 75 -0.57 7.58 3.63
C GLU A 75 -1.08 7.94 5.03
N ARG A 76 -0.20 7.94 6.04
CA ARG A 76 -0.56 8.37 7.39
C ARG A 76 -1.07 9.82 7.40
N ASP A 77 -0.37 10.72 6.74
CA ASP A 77 -0.71 12.14 6.72
C ASP A 77 -2.02 12.38 5.96
N PHE A 78 -2.27 11.64 4.88
CA PHE A 78 -3.53 11.64 4.14
C PHE A 78 -4.71 11.26 5.03
N TRP A 79 -4.61 10.15 5.77
CA TRP A 79 -5.68 9.72 6.67
C TRP A 79 -5.86 10.66 7.87
N THR A 80 -4.77 11.26 8.36
CA THR A 80 -4.83 12.29 9.40
C THR A 80 -5.65 13.49 8.92
N MET A 81 -5.42 13.96 7.69
CA MET A 81 -6.18 15.03 7.07
C MET A 81 -7.64 14.62 6.82
N ALA A 82 -7.87 13.43 6.24
CA ALA A 82 -9.21 12.95 5.90
C ALA A 82 -10.11 12.75 7.14
N TYR A 83 -9.52 12.32 8.26
CA TYR A 83 -10.24 12.18 9.53
C TYR A 83 -10.34 13.51 10.30
N GLY A 84 -9.29 14.34 10.22
CA GLY A 84 -9.15 15.57 11.00
C GLY A 84 -10.03 16.72 10.53
N GLY A 85 -10.33 16.83 9.23
CA GLY A 85 -11.11 17.93 8.65
C GLY A 85 -10.39 19.27 8.65
#